data_AF-A0A7S3LEA5-F1
#
_entry.id   AF-A0A7S3LEA5-F1
#
_cell.length_a   1.000
_cell.length_b   1.000
_cell.length_c   1.000
_cell.angle_alpha   90.00
_cell.angle_beta   90.00
_cell.angle_gamma   90.00
#
_symmetry.space_group_name_H-M   'P 1'
#
loop_
_entity.id
_entity.type
_entity.pdbx_description
1 polymer ?
#
loop_
_entity_poly.entity_id
_entity_poly.type
_entity_poly.pdbx_seq_one_letter_code
_entity_poly.pdbx_strand_id
1 'polypeptide(L)'
;FLRLQKHVQDPSGTTPRQESSVAYAHKTAWKRAWEQPILLLPYLVVLPTLWIVRHVLQQALCETQIPMERVVGWMAFLPLHLALSGQIQAHANHVTTQALRHLRAHSLKNWLFSELAAASFLGVGLAVVLGLLALILVNDVALAIAVGSTQLSTCVVAGLVGPWISLSAVYVA
;
A
#
# COMPACT_ATOMS: atom_id res chain seq x y z
N PHE A 1 30.84 5.19 -3.15
CA PHE A 1 30.96 4.21 -2.05
C PHE A 1 31.66 4.72 -0.76
N LEU A 2 32.78 5.45 -0.80
CA LEU A 2 33.49 5.89 0.44
C LEU A 2 33.09 7.27 1.02
N ARG A 3 32.23 8.05 0.36
CA ARG A 3 31.84 9.40 0.86
C ARG A 3 30.52 9.47 1.63
N LEU A 4 29.66 8.43 1.55
CA LEU A 4 28.42 8.39 2.34
C LEU A 4 28.58 7.67 3.69
N GLN A 5 29.71 7.01 3.94
CA GLN A 5 30.03 6.46 5.27
C GLN A 5 30.64 7.49 6.23
N LYS A 6 31.07 8.66 5.75
CA LYS A 6 31.88 9.59 6.56
C LYS A 6 31.07 10.51 7.48
N HIS A 7 29.74 10.38 7.52
CA HIS A 7 28.89 11.19 8.41
C HIS A 7 28.02 10.37 9.39
N VAL A 8 28.26 9.07 9.55
CA VAL A 8 27.52 8.22 10.50
C VAL A 8 28.51 7.37 11.32
N GLN A 9 29.43 8.04 12.00
CA GLN A 9 30.27 7.41 13.01
C GLN A 9 30.33 8.33 14.22
N ASP A 10 29.21 8.38 14.95
CA ASP A 10 29.19 8.78 16.35
C ASP A 10 29.18 7.49 17.18
N PRO A 11 30.24 7.17 17.95
CA PRO A 11 30.41 5.83 18.54
C PRO A 11 29.66 5.61 19.87
N SER A 12 28.76 6.50 20.30
CA SER A 12 28.11 6.39 21.62
C SER A 12 26.62 6.76 21.67
N GLY A 13 25.94 6.92 20.52
CA GLY A 13 24.52 7.22 20.50
C GLY A 13 23.78 6.45 19.42
N THR A 14 23.18 5.30 19.77
CA THR A 14 22.12 4.73 18.93
C THR A 14 21.00 5.74 18.84
N THR A 15 20.92 6.47 17.72
CA THR A 15 19.82 7.40 17.50
C THR A 15 18.48 6.65 17.58
N PRO A 16 17.41 7.22 18.15
CA PRO A 16 16.14 6.52 18.35
C PRO A 16 15.52 5.94 17.06
N ARG A 17 15.89 6.49 15.89
CA ARG A 17 15.51 5.97 14.55
C ARG A 17 16.22 4.66 14.16
N GLN A 18 17.42 4.43 14.68
CA GLN A 18 18.22 3.25 14.37
C GLN A 18 17.73 2.04 15.18
N GLU A 19 17.38 2.24 16.46
CA GLU A 19 16.72 1.22 17.28
C GLU A 19 15.36 0.81 16.72
N SER A 20 14.54 1.75 16.25
CA SER A 20 13.23 1.42 15.68
C SER A 20 13.31 0.56 14.43
N SER A 21 14.34 0.74 13.59
CA SER A 21 14.52 -0.01 12.34
C SER A 21 14.95 -1.46 12.60
N VAL A 22 15.86 -1.68 13.55
CA VAL A 22 16.29 -3.03 13.95
C VAL A 22 15.16 -3.75 14.68
N ALA A 23 14.44 -3.06 15.57
CA ALA A 23 13.27 -3.60 16.24
C ALA A 23 12.15 -3.99 15.25
N TYR A 24 11.92 -3.18 14.19
CA TYR A 24 10.97 -3.50 13.13
C TYR A 24 11.40 -4.73 12.32
N ALA A 25 12.71 -4.92 12.08
CA ALA A 25 13.23 -6.06 11.35
C ALA A 25 12.99 -7.41 12.05
N HIS A 26 12.88 -7.43 13.37
CA HIS A 26 12.54 -8.65 14.11
C HIS A 26 11.04 -8.92 14.26
N LYS A 27 10.16 -8.01 13.81
CA LYS A 27 8.71 -8.20 13.88
C LYS A 27 8.22 -9.20 12.83
N THR A 28 7.23 -10.00 13.22
CA THR A 28 6.50 -10.88 12.30
C THR A 28 5.72 -10.06 11.26
N ALA A 29 5.48 -10.64 10.08
CA ALA A 29 4.76 -9.98 8.99
C ALA A 29 3.39 -9.42 9.42
N TRP A 30 2.68 -10.15 10.29
CA TRP A 30 1.41 -9.72 10.88
C TRP A 30 1.55 -8.43 11.70
N LYS A 31 2.55 -8.38 12.60
CA LYS A 31 2.74 -7.23 13.48
C LYS A 31 3.21 -5.99 12.69
N ARG A 32 3.99 -6.20 11.64
CA ARG A 32 4.37 -5.13 10.69
C ARG A 32 3.15 -4.57 9.95
N ALA A 33 2.24 -5.44 9.50
CA ALA A 33 1.01 -5.01 8.85
C ALA A 33 0.10 -4.18 9.77
N TRP A 34 0.02 -4.54 11.06
CA TRP A 34 -0.81 -3.84 12.05
C TRP A 34 -0.26 -2.48 12.48
N GLU A 35 1.06 -2.30 12.45
CA GLU A 35 1.75 -1.06 12.84
C GLU A 35 1.80 -0.01 11.73
N GLN A 36 0.93 -0.12 10.72
CA GLN A 36 0.79 0.87 9.64
C GLN A 36 -0.41 1.81 9.93
N PRO A 37 -0.31 2.78 10.87
CA PRO A 37 -1.41 3.69 11.21
C PRO A 37 -1.85 4.58 10.04
N ILE A 38 -1.01 4.68 9.00
CA ILE A 38 -1.27 5.43 7.76
C ILE A 38 -2.41 4.84 6.93
N LEU A 39 -2.83 3.60 7.16
CA LEU A 39 -3.92 2.98 6.41
C LEU A 39 -5.31 3.48 6.79
N LEU A 40 -5.51 4.08 7.97
CA LEU A 40 -6.82 4.61 8.39
C LEU A 40 -7.14 5.98 7.78
N LEU A 41 -6.11 6.79 7.55
CA LEU A 41 -6.22 8.14 6.99
C LEU A 41 -6.86 8.18 5.58
N PRO A 42 -6.51 7.28 4.63
CA PRO A 42 -7.17 7.24 3.34
C PRO A 42 -8.63 6.80 3.44
N TYR A 43 -9.03 5.98 4.41
CA TYR A 43 -10.47 5.70 4.58
C TYR A 43 -11.26 6.96 4.94
N LEU A 44 -10.73 7.83 5.80
CA LEU A 44 -11.39 9.07 6.21
C LEU A 44 -11.53 10.09 5.06
N VAL A 45 -10.52 10.18 4.18
CA VAL A 45 -10.53 11.13 3.05
C VAL A 45 -11.24 10.53 1.83
N VAL A 46 -11.18 9.22 1.64
CA VAL A 46 -11.66 8.57 0.42
C VAL A 46 -13.14 8.15 0.50
N LEU A 47 -13.66 7.84 1.70
CA LEU A 47 -15.10 7.55 1.86
C LEU A 47 -16.00 8.73 1.40
N PRO A 48 -15.70 10.01 1.73
CA PRO A 48 -16.45 11.14 1.20
C PRO A 48 -16.33 11.29 -0.32
N THR A 49 -15.15 11.06 -0.90
CA THR A 49 -14.94 11.17 -2.34
C THR A 49 -15.65 10.07 -3.11
N LEU A 50 -15.76 8.85 -2.56
CA LEU A 50 -16.61 7.79 -3.12
C LEU A 50 -18.07 8.21 -3.23
N TRP A 51 -18.58 8.85 -2.16
CA TRP A 51 -19.96 9.33 -2.13
C TRP A 51 -20.20 10.43 -3.16
N ILE A 52 -19.29 11.40 -3.26
CA ILE A 52 -19.35 12.49 -4.24
C ILE A 52 -19.27 11.94 -5.67
N VAL A 53 -18.28 11.08 -5.97
CA VAL A 53 -18.09 10.51 -7.31
C VAL A 53 -19.33 9.72 -7.72
N ARG A 54 -19.88 8.88 -6.84
CA ARG A 54 -21.10 8.13 -7.14
C ARG A 54 -22.25 9.05 -7.52
N HIS A 55 -22.53 10.09 -6.73
CA HIS A 55 -23.65 11.00 -7.00
C HIS A 55 -23.44 11.81 -8.28
N VAL A 56 -22.25 12.37 -8.49
CA VAL A 56 -21.95 13.14 -9.70
C VAL A 56 -22.02 12.25 -10.95
N LEU A 57 -21.49 11.03 -10.89
CA LEU A 57 -21.53 10.10 -12.02
C LEU A 57 -22.94 9.62 -12.33
N GLN A 58 -23.76 9.31 -11.30
CA GLN A 58 -25.16 8.95 -11.50
C GLN A 58 -25.95 10.08 -12.18
N GLN A 59 -25.72 11.34 -11.79
CA GLN A 59 -26.38 12.48 -12.41
C GLN A 59 -25.99 12.63 -13.89
N ALA A 60 -24.70 12.57 -14.20
CA ALA A 60 -24.20 12.67 -15.57
C ALA A 60 -24.68 11.53 -16.49
N LEU A 61 -24.88 10.33 -15.93
CA LEU A 61 -25.30 9.15 -16.69
C LEU A 61 -26.81 9.03 -16.88
N CYS A 62 -27.61 9.57 -15.95
CA CYS A 62 -29.05 9.70 -16.16
C CYS A 62 -29.39 10.52 -17.41
N GLU A 63 -28.54 11.47 -17.81
CA GLU A 63 -28.70 12.27 -19.03
C GLU A 63 -28.37 11.49 -20.32
N THR A 64 -27.59 10.40 -20.23
CA THR A 64 -27.05 9.70 -21.41
C THR A 64 -27.70 8.35 -21.73
N GLN A 65 -28.71 7.89 -20.98
CA GLN A 65 -29.48 6.65 -21.24
C GLN A 65 -28.67 5.34 -21.38
N ILE A 66 -27.40 5.30 -20.98
CA ILE A 66 -26.59 4.08 -21.07
C ILE A 66 -26.77 3.27 -19.78
N PRO A 67 -27.12 1.97 -19.85
CA PRO A 67 -27.18 1.08 -18.67
C PRO A 67 -25.75 0.79 -18.16
N MET A 68 -25.18 1.75 -17.43
CA MET A 68 -23.79 1.78 -16.97
C MET A 68 -23.64 1.51 -15.47
N GLU A 69 -24.65 0.98 -14.77
CA GLU A 69 -24.62 0.80 -13.31
C GLU A 69 -23.37 0.07 -12.80
N ARG A 70 -22.91 -0.96 -13.54
CA ARG A 70 -21.67 -1.67 -13.22
C ARG A 70 -20.43 -0.81 -13.42
N VAL A 71 -20.35 -0.07 -14.51
CA VAL A 71 -19.19 0.80 -14.84
C VAL A 71 -19.11 1.98 -13.88
N VAL A 72 -20.26 2.52 -13.45
CA VAL A 72 -20.34 3.53 -12.38
C VAL A 72 -19.74 3.01 -11.09
N GLY A 73 -20.09 1.78 -10.70
CA GLY A 73 -19.51 1.11 -9.55
C GLY A 73 -17.99 1.05 -9.65
N TRP A 74 -17.45 0.56 -10.77
CA TRP A 74 -16.01 0.51 -11.01
C TRP A 74 -15.33 1.87 -10.95
N MET A 75 -15.89 2.89 -11.61
CA MET A 75 -15.33 4.24 -11.62
C MET A 75 -15.34 4.87 -10.23
N ALA A 76 -16.35 4.57 -9.41
CA ALA A 76 -16.40 5.03 -8.03
C ALA A 76 -15.25 4.43 -7.21
N PHE A 77 -14.95 3.14 -7.33
CA PHE A 77 -13.89 2.49 -6.53
C PHE A 77 -12.46 2.81 -6.99
N LEU A 78 -12.27 3.35 -8.19
CA LEU A 78 -10.95 3.58 -8.78
C LEU A 78 -10.06 4.54 -7.96
N PRO A 79 -10.52 5.71 -7.48
CA PRO A 79 -9.76 6.57 -6.58
C PRO A 79 -9.33 5.87 -5.28
N LEU A 80 -10.18 4.99 -4.75
CA LEU A 80 -9.90 4.23 -3.53
C LEU A 80 -8.80 3.18 -3.75
N HIS A 81 -8.86 2.45 -4.86
CA HIS A 81 -7.78 1.53 -5.24
C HIS A 81 -6.45 2.24 -5.37
N LEU A 82 -6.41 3.38 -6.06
CA LEU A 82 -5.20 4.16 -6.27
C LEU A 82 -4.65 4.73 -4.97
N ALA A 83 -5.51 5.31 -4.13
CA ALA A 83 -5.10 5.89 -2.85
C ALA A 83 -4.49 4.83 -1.92
N LEU A 84 -5.17 3.70 -1.73
CA LEU A 84 -4.67 2.63 -0.85
C LEU A 84 -3.38 2.01 -1.37
N SER A 85 -3.32 1.69 -2.67
CA SER A 85 -2.13 1.08 -3.26
C SER A 85 -0.93 2.03 -3.24
N GLY A 86 -1.15 3.33 -3.47
CA GLY A 86 -0.12 4.36 -3.39
C GLY A 86 0.46 4.53 -1.98
N GLN A 87 -0.37 4.46 -0.94
CA GLN A 87 0.09 4.52 0.45
C GLN A 87 0.93 3.30 0.83
N ILE A 88 0.51 2.10 0.42
CA ILE A 88 1.28 0.86 0.63
C ILE A 88 2.64 0.96 -0.07
N GLN A 89 2.65 1.41 -1.32
CA GLN A 89 3.88 1.60 -2.08
C GLN A 89 4.83 2.60 -1.40
N ALA A 90 4.31 3.75 -0.95
CA ALA A 90 5.10 4.77 -0.26
C ALA A 90 5.67 4.23 1.06
N HIS A 91 4.88 3.47 1.81
CA HIS A 91 5.33 2.84 3.05
C HIS A 91 6.43 1.80 2.79
N ALA A 92 6.21 0.87 1.85
CA ALA A 92 7.18 -0.16 1.51
C ALA A 92 8.50 0.45 1.02
N ASN A 93 8.45 1.53 0.24
CA ASN A 93 9.63 2.30 -0.19
C ASN A 93 10.35 2.94 1.01
N HIS A 94 9.63 3.58 1.92
CA HIS A 94 10.21 4.22 3.10
C HIS A 94 10.92 3.21 4.00
N VAL A 95 10.26 2.10 4.34
CA VAL A 95 10.83 1.05 5.19
C VAL A 95 12.03 0.40 4.49
N THR A 96 11.94 0.09 3.21
CA THR A 96 13.06 -0.49 2.46
C THR A 96 14.26 0.45 2.40
N THR A 97 14.03 1.75 2.21
CA THR A 97 15.09 2.77 2.21
C THR A 97 15.79 2.86 3.56
N GLN A 98 15.05 2.73 4.67
CA GLN A 98 15.63 2.67 6.01
C GLN A 98 16.41 1.37 6.23
N ALA A 99 15.86 0.25 5.78
CA ALA A 99 16.47 -1.06 5.94
C ALA A 99 17.77 -1.19 5.13
N LEU A 100 17.83 -0.61 3.93
CA LEU A 100 19.02 -0.55 3.07
C LEU A 100 20.24 0.10 3.73
N ARG A 101 20.04 0.99 4.71
CA ARG A 101 21.16 1.62 5.46
C ARG A 101 21.88 0.65 6.39
N HIS A 102 21.24 -0.47 6.73
CA HIS A 102 21.70 -1.38 7.78
C HIS A 102 21.79 -2.84 7.34
N LEU A 103 21.16 -3.21 6.22
CA LEU A 103 21.13 -4.58 5.70
C LEU A 103 22.33 -4.90 4.80
N ARG A 104 22.92 -6.08 5.00
CA ARG A 104 23.86 -6.69 4.05
C ARG A 104 23.10 -7.28 2.85
N ALA A 105 23.73 -7.32 1.68
CA ALA A 105 23.14 -7.81 0.43
C ALA A 105 22.50 -9.21 0.53
N HIS A 106 23.09 -10.13 1.29
CA HIS A 106 22.52 -11.47 1.52
C HIS A 106 21.18 -11.42 2.29
N SER A 107 21.01 -10.47 3.21
CA SER A 107 19.80 -10.34 4.00
C SER A 107 18.68 -9.59 3.25
N LEU A 108 18.99 -9.00 2.10
CA LEU A 108 18.06 -8.20 1.32
C LEU A 108 16.97 -9.04 0.65
N LYS A 109 17.32 -10.26 0.18
CA LYS A 109 16.34 -11.19 -0.38
C LYS A 109 15.32 -11.63 0.67
N ASN A 110 15.79 -12.02 1.86
CA ASN A 110 14.92 -12.40 2.97
C ASN A 110 14.05 -11.24 3.44
N TRP A 111 14.61 -10.02 3.45
CA TRP A 111 13.87 -8.80 3.71
C TRP A 111 12.72 -8.61 2.72
N LEU A 112 13.02 -8.67 1.41
CA LEU A 112 12.03 -8.49 0.36
C LEU A 112 10.90 -9.51 0.43
N PHE A 113 11.23 -10.78 0.69
CA PHE A 113 10.22 -11.82 0.91
C PHE A 113 9.34 -11.55 2.13
N SER A 114 9.95 -11.08 3.23
CA SER A 114 9.18 -10.72 4.44
C SER A 114 8.23 -9.55 4.21
N GLU A 115 8.64 -8.59 3.39
CA GLU A 115 7.83 -7.41 3.04
C GLU A 115 6.71 -7.77 2.07
N LEU A 116 7.00 -8.63 1.09
CA LEU A 116 5.97 -9.19 0.20
C LEU A 116 4.91 -9.98 0.98
N ALA A 117 5.33 -10.76 1.97
CA ALA A 117 4.40 -11.48 2.84
C ALA A 117 3.52 -10.50 3.63
N ALA A 118 4.11 -9.47 4.24
CA ALA A 118 3.37 -8.43 4.96
C ALA A 118 2.37 -7.71 4.04
N ALA A 119 2.78 -7.31 2.84
CA ALA A 119 1.92 -6.68 1.83
C ALA A 119 0.79 -7.61 1.37
N SER A 120 1.04 -8.92 1.27
CA SER A 120 0.01 -9.91 0.91
C SER A 120 -1.04 -10.06 2.00
N PHE A 121 -0.63 -10.17 3.27
CA PHE A 121 -1.57 -10.20 4.40
C PHE A 121 -2.42 -8.93 4.47
N LEU A 122 -1.79 -7.77 4.28
CA LEU A 122 -2.49 -6.50 4.22
C LEU A 122 -3.47 -6.45 3.05
N GLY A 123 -3.03 -6.90 1.87
CA GLY A 123 -3.83 -6.96 0.65
C GLY A 123 -5.07 -7.84 0.82
N VAL A 124 -4.97 -8.98 1.52
CA VAL A 124 -6.13 -9.83 1.83
C VAL A 124 -7.12 -9.08 2.73
N GLY A 125 -6.64 -8.42 3.79
CA GLY A 125 -7.50 -7.61 4.66
C GLY A 125 -8.24 -6.51 3.89
N LEU A 126 -7.52 -5.76 3.07
CA LEU A 126 -8.08 -4.69 2.24
C LEU A 126 -9.05 -5.23 1.18
N ALA A 127 -8.74 -6.37 0.55
CA ALA A 127 -9.60 -7.02 -0.43
C ALA A 127 -10.96 -7.42 0.18
N VAL A 128 -10.95 -7.97 1.40
CA VAL A 128 -12.19 -8.31 2.12
C VAL A 128 -12.98 -7.05 2.45
N VAL A 129 -12.34 -6.02 3.00
CA VAL A 129 -13.00 -4.76 3.36
C VAL A 129 -13.61 -4.08 2.13
N LEU A 130 -12.85 -3.95 1.04
CA LEU A 130 -13.35 -3.32 -0.19
C LEU A 130 -14.40 -4.16 -0.91
N GLY A 131 -14.24 -5.49 -0.92
CA GLY A 131 -15.24 -6.40 -1.47
C GLY A 131 -16.57 -6.30 -0.72
N LEU A 132 -16.55 -6.29 0.62
CA LEU A 132 -17.74 -6.09 1.44
C LEU A 132 -18.35 -4.70 1.22
N LEU A 133 -17.53 -3.66 1.12
CA LEU A 133 -18.01 -2.30 0.86
C LEU A 133 -18.68 -2.18 -0.52
N ALA A 134 -18.10 -2.80 -1.55
CA ALA A 134 -18.69 -2.88 -2.88
C ALA A 134 -20.01 -3.65 -2.89
N LEU A 135 -20.08 -4.75 -2.13
CA LEU A 135 -21.32 -5.51 -1.96
C LEU A 135 -22.41 -4.67 -1.29
N ILE A 136 -22.09 -3.90 -0.25
CA ILE A 136 -23.06 -3.05 0.45
C ILE A 136 -23.53 -1.88 -0.42
N LEU A 137 -22.61 -1.26 -1.18
CA LEU A 137 -22.93 -0.04 -1.94
C LEU A 137 -23.65 -0.28 -3.26
N VAL A 138 -23.32 -1.37 -3.96
CA VAL A 138 -23.79 -1.67 -5.32
C VAL A 138 -24.67 -2.93 -5.35
N ASN A 139 -24.59 -3.79 -4.34
CA ASN A 139 -25.33 -5.05 -4.25
C ASN A 139 -25.09 -6.00 -5.45
N ASP A 140 -23.90 -5.94 -6.06
CA ASP A 140 -23.45 -6.84 -7.13
C ASP A 140 -22.26 -7.68 -6.64
N VAL A 141 -22.48 -8.98 -6.49
CA VAL A 141 -21.48 -9.95 -6.02
C VAL A 141 -20.30 -10.06 -7.00
N ALA A 142 -20.55 -10.00 -8.31
CA ALA A 142 -19.49 -10.08 -9.30
C ALA A 142 -18.57 -8.86 -9.22
N LEU A 143 -19.14 -7.67 -9.02
CA LEU A 143 -18.37 -6.45 -8.78
C LEU A 143 -17.56 -6.55 -7.49
N ALA A 144 -18.16 -7.03 -6.40
CA ALA A 144 -17.49 -7.19 -5.11
C ALA A 144 -16.24 -8.09 -5.20
N ILE A 145 -16.36 -9.24 -5.87
CA ILE A 145 -15.24 -10.16 -6.10
C ILE A 145 -14.17 -9.49 -6.95
N ALA A 146 -14.56 -8.78 -8.00
CA ALA A 146 -13.63 -8.16 -8.92
C ALA A 146 -12.88 -6.97 -8.27
N VAL A 147 -13.56 -6.15 -7.47
CA VAL A 147 -12.94 -5.09 -6.64
C VAL A 147 -11.97 -5.70 -5.63
N GLY A 148 -12.39 -6.74 -4.91
CA GLY A 148 -11.53 -7.41 -3.93
C GLY A 148 -10.27 -8.02 -4.56
N SER A 149 -10.41 -8.78 -5.64
CA SER A 149 -9.27 -9.41 -6.32
C SER A 149 -8.32 -8.40 -6.97
N THR A 150 -8.87 -7.30 -7.51
CA THR A 150 -8.08 -6.18 -8.03
C THR A 150 -7.27 -5.54 -6.90
N GLN A 151 -7.88 -5.25 -5.75
CA GLN A 151 -7.17 -4.65 -4.61
C GLN A 151 -6.05 -5.57 -4.09
N LEU A 152 -6.31 -6.87 -3.98
CA LEU A 152 -5.28 -7.82 -3.57
C LEU A 152 -4.08 -7.76 -4.51
N SER A 153 -4.34 -7.81 -5.82
CA SER A 153 -3.31 -7.80 -6.84
C SER A 153 -2.51 -6.50 -6.82
N THR A 154 -3.18 -5.35 -6.69
CA THR A 154 -2.49 -4.05 -6.62
C THR A 154 -1.67 -3.89 -5.34
N CYS A 155 -2.11 -4.43 -4.20
CA CYS A 155 -1.33 -4.41 -2.96
C CYS A 155 -0.03 -5.23 -3.08
N VAL A 156 -0.11 -6.42 -3.69
CA VAL A 156 1.07 -7.27 -3.93
C VAL A 156 2.05 -6.57 -4.85
N VAL A 157 1.56 -5.97 -5.95
CA VAL A 157 2.41 -5.20 -6.88
C VAL A 157 3.02 -3.98 -6.18
N ALA A 158 2.23 -3.21 -5.43
CA ALA A 158 2.72 -2.04 -4.68
C ALA A 158 3.83 -2.42 -3.68
N GLY A 159 3.67 -3.56 -3.00
CA GLY A 159 4.65 -4.12 -2.07
C GLY A 159 5.96 -4.56 -2.74
N LEU A 160 5.96 -4.87 -4.04
CA LEU A 160 7.17 -5.17 -4.81
C LEU A 160 7.81 -3.92 -5.43
N VAL A 161 6.98 -3.05 -6.00
CA VAL A 161 7.44 -1.85 -6.72
C VAL A 161 8.11 -0.86 -5.77
N GLY A 162 7.57 -0.66 -4.56
CA GLY A 162 8.15 0.24 -3.56
C GLY A 162 9.62 -0.09 -3.26
N PRO A 163 9.94 -1.32 -2.81
CA PRO A 163 11.31 -1.75 -2.59
C PRO A 163 12.21 -1.70 -3.83
N TRP A 164 11.64 -1.99 -5.01
CA TRP A 164 12.39 -1.98 -6.26
C TRP A 164 12.85 -0.57 -6.65
N ILE A 165 12.02 0.44 -6.43
CA ILE A 165 12.38 1.85 -6.61
C ILE A 165 13.54 2.24 -5.68
N SER A 166 13.49 1.84 -4.40
CA SER A 166 14.59 2.14 -3.47
C SER A 166 15.91 1.50 -3.92
N LEU A 167 15.85 0.26 -4.43
CA LEU A 167 17.03 -0.46 -4.90
C LEU A 167 17.62 0.17 -6.15
N SER A 168 16.80 0.48 -7.16
CA SER A 168 17.29 1.11 -8.40
C SER A 168 17.92 2.48 -8.13
N ALA A 169 17.35 3.26 -7.20
CA ALA A 169 17.92 4.53 -6.77
C ALA A 169 19.32 4.39 -6.13
N VAL A 170 19.59 3.29 -5.42
CA VAL A 170 20.92 3.02 -4.82
C VAL A 170 21.92 2.51 -5.86
N TYR A 171 21.49 1.74 -6.85
CA TYR A 171 22.39 1.20 -7.89
C TYR A 171 22.78 2.21 -8.97
N VAL A 172 21.96 3.23 -9.21
CA VAL A 172 22.22 4.28 -10.21
C VAL A 172 23.07 5.44 -9.65
N ALA A 173 23.15 5.59 -8.32
CA ALA A 173 23.89 6.63 -7.61
C ALA A 173 25.34 6.23 -7.26
#